data_AF-A0A6A6JTM3-F1
#
_entry.id   AF-A0A6A6JTM3-F1
#
_cell.length_a   1.000
_cell.length_b   1.000
_cell.length_c   1.000
_cell.angle_alpha   90.00
_cell.angle_beta   90.00
_cell.angle_gamma   90.00
#
_symmetry.space_group_name_H-M   'P 1'
#
loop_
_entity.id
_entity.type
_entity.pdbx_description
1 polymer ?
#
loop_
_entity_poly.entity_id
_entity_poly.type
_entity_poly.pdbx_seq_one_letter_code
_entity_poly.pdbx_strand_id
1 'polypeptide(L)'
;DRKFTTYGGMMIHLESGACESGIDIIDLNQAAAACYQWKKYLFKEYRIYQQTRNEFAGGFDIKAHPYFCPTCDTTFPKLSSLFQHVESPACDQRLNQGGIAKLKRFLKKAARVGVRLPGSRMGKRRR
;
A
#
# COMPACT_ATOMS: atom_id res chain seq x y z
N ASP A 1 10.73 2.32 -20.88
CA ASP A 1 11.10 1.89 -19.52
C ASP A 1 11.08 3.10 -18.59
N ARG A 2 10.22 3.14 -17.57
CA ARG A 2 10.23 4.24 -16.58
C ARG A 2 11.16 3.84 -15.43
N LYS A 3 12.22 4.62 -15.22
CA LYS A 3 13.19 4.39 -14.14
C LYS A 3 12.85 5.28 -12.94
N PHE A 4 12.86 4.69 -11.76
CA PHE A 4 12.64 5.39 -10.49
C PHE A 4 13.90 5.27 -9.64
N THR A 5 14.28 6.35 -8.96
CA THR A 5 15.45 6.39 -8.08
C THR A 5 15.19 5.69 -6.74
N THR A 6 13.93 5.64 -6.29
CA THR A 6 13.52 5.01 -5.03
C THR A 6 12.27 4.17 -5.21
N TYR A 7 12.05 3.23 -4.29
CA TYR A 7 10.82 2.43 -4.28
C TYR A 7 9.61 3.29 -3.94
N GLY A 8 9.73 4.22 -2.99
CA GLY A 8 8.69 5.20 -2.68
C GLY A 8 8.30 6.07 -3.88
N GLY A 9 9.26 6.47 -4.72
CA GLY A 9 8.99 7.21 -5.96
C GLY A 9 8.18 6.40 -6.98
N MET A 10 8.51 5.11 -7.14
CA MET A 10 7.71 4.20 -7.96
C MET A 10 6.29 4.02 -7.38
N MET A 11 6.14 3.96 -6.06
CA MET A 11 4.84 3.84 -5.40
C MET A 11 3.97 5.07 -5.62
N ILE A 12 4.50 6.30 -5.58
CA ILE A 12 3.74 7.51 -5.93
C ILE A 12 3.16 7.40 -7.35
N HIS A 13 3.98 6.95 -8.30
CA HIS A 13 3.55 6.81 -9.68
C HIS A 13 2.36 5.84 -9.81
N LEU A 14 2.41 4.70 -9.12
CA LEU A 14 1.31 3.73 -9.11
C LEU A 14 0.07 4.29 -8.39
N GLU A 15 0.23 4.91 -7.22
CA GLU A 15 -0.88 5.50 -6.46
C GLU A 15 -1.63 6.60 -7.23
N SER A 16 -0.95 7.29 -8.16
CA SER A 16 -1.58 8.32 -9.00
C SER A 16 -2.58 7.76 -10.03
N GLY A 17 -2.54 6.46 -10.32
CA GLY A 17 -3.34 5.84 -11.38
C GLY A 17 -2.96 6.27 -12.80
N ALA A 18 -1.90 7.06 -12.98
CA ALA A 18 -1.41 7.50 -14.30
C ALA A 18 -0.53 6.45 -15.01
N CYS A 19 -0.41 5.25 -14.44
CA CYS A 19 0.36 4.15 -15.01
C CYS A 19 -0.46 3.40 -16.05
N GLU A 20 0.13 3.08 -17.21
CA GLU A 20 -0.50 2.25 -18.25
C GLU A 20 -0.80 0.82 -17.79
N SER A 21 -0.16 0.36 -16.70
CA SER A 21 -0.47 -0.92 -16.06
C SER A 21 -1.89 -0.99 -15.49
N GLY A 22 -2.55 0.16 -15.28
CA GLY A 22 -3.86 0.26 -14.68
C GLY A 22 -3.89 0.08 -13.16
N ILE A 23 -2.73 -0.15 -12.52
CA ILE A 23 -2.61 -0.21 -11.06
C ILE A 23 -2.82 1.19 -10.48
N ASP A 24 -3.71 1.28 -9.50
CA ASP A 24 -3.98 2.52 -8.74
C ASP A 24 -3.80 2.35 -7.22
N ILE A 25 -4.12 3.41 -6.47
CA ILE A 25 -4.05 3.42 -5.00
C ILE A 25 -4.97 2.37 -4.35
N ILE A 26 -6.13 2.08 -4.94
CA ILE A 26 -7.07 1.10 -4.40
C ILE A 26 -6.45 -0.29 -4.48
N ASP A 27 -5.85 -0.62 -5.62
CA ASP A 27 -5.16 -1.90 -5.82
C ASP A 27 -4.01 -2.09 -4.83
N LEU A 28 -3.17 -1.07 -4.67
CA LEU A 28 -2.04 -1.12 -3.75
C LEU A 28 -2.49 -1.28 -2.29
N ASN A 29 -3.51 -0.54 -1.87
CA ASN A 29 -4.00 -0.62 -0.51
C ASN A 29 -4.65 -1.98 -0.23
N GLN A 30 -5.34 -2.57 -1.21
CA GLN A 30 -5.91 -3.93 -1.08
C GLN A 30 -4.80 -4.98 -1.00
N ALA A 31 -3.77 -4.87 -1.84
CA ALA A 31 -2.62 -5.76 -1.81
C ALA A 31 -1.87 -5.69 -0.47
N ALA A 32 -1.69 -4.50 0.10
CA ALA A 32 -1.09 -4.34 1.42
C ALA A 32 -1.95 -5.00 2.52
N ALA A 33 -3.27 -4.84 2.48
CA ALA A 33 -4.19 -5.48 3.42
C ALA A 33 -4.23 -7.02 3.30
N ALA A 34 -3.96 -7.55 2.11
CA ALA A 34 -3.91 -8.99 1.83
C ALA A 34 -2.58 -9.65 2.25
N CYS A 35 -1.52 -8.87 2.42
CA CYS A 35 -0.22 -9.41 2.83
C CYS A 35 -0.29 -10.00 4.25
N TYR A 36 0.25 -11.20 4.45
CA TYR A 36 0.18 -11.93 5.72
C TYR A 36 0.82 -11.21 6.92
N GLN A 37 1.71 -10.23 6.68
CA GLN A 37 2.35 -9.41 7.72
C GLN A 37 1.65 -8.06 7.94
N TRP A 38 0.44 -7.85 7.43
CA TRP A 38 -0.29 -6.57 7.51
C TRP A 38 -0.26 -5.94 8.91
N LYS A 39 -0.37 -6.75 9.98
CA LYS A 39 -0.36 -6.28 11.39
C LYS A 39 0.89 -5.50 11.79
N LYS A 40 1.95 -5.54 10.98
CA LYS A 40 3.22 -4.86 11.26
C LYS A 40 3.25 -3.42 10.75
N TYR A 41 2.34 -3.01 9.88
CA TYR A 41 2.38 -1.70 9.23
C TYR A 41 1.01 -1.14 8.86
N LEU A 42 -0.08 -1.82 9.22
CA LEU A 42 -1.45 -1.47 8.85
C LEU A 42 -2.39 -1.66 10.03
N PHE A 43 -3.19 -0.64 10.33
CA PHE A 43 -4.22 -0.73 11.37
C PHE A 43 -5.31 -1.73 11.00
N LYS A 44 -5.85 -2.41 12.01
CA LYS A 44 -6.82 -3.50 11.85
C LYS A 44 -8.12 -3.00 11.20
N GLU A 45 -8.55 -1.83 11.61
CA GLU A 45 -9.76 -1.14 11.15
C GLU A 45 -9.66 -0.87 9.65
N TYR A 46 -8.51 -0.38 9.18
CA TYR A 46 -8.28 -0.17 7.75
C TYR A 46 -8.23 -1.47 6.96
N ARG A 47 -7.67 -2.55 7.52
CA ARG A 47 -7.74 -3.87 6.88
C ARG A 47 -9.19 -4.33 6.72
N ILE A 48 -10.02 -4.19 7.75
CA ILE A 48 -11.44 -4.55 7.68
C ILE A 48 -12.15 -3.70 6.63
N TYR A 49 -11.90 -2.39 6.60
CA TYR A 49 -12.41 -1.50 5.56
C TYR A 49 -12.03 -2.00 4.15
N GLN A 50 -10.77 -2.37 3.94
CA GLN A 50 -10.31 -2.86 2.63
C GLN A 50 -10.93 -4.19 2.21
N GLN A 51 -11.28 -5.05 3.17
CA GLN A 51 -11.92 -6.35 2.92
C GLN A 51 -13.42 -6.24 2.72
N THR A 52 -14.08 -5.34 3.44
CA THR A 52 -15.55 -5.25 3.52
C THR A 52 -16.12 -4.10 2.70
N ARG A 53 -15.29 -3.11 2.33
CA ARG A 53 -15.71 -1.81 1.79
C ARG A 53 -16.67 -1.06 2.71
N ASN A 54 -16.74 -1.44 3.99
CA ASN A 54 -17.67 -0.87 4.97
C ASN A 54 -17.02 0.31 5.70
N GLU A 55 -17.53 1.52 5.45
CA GLU A 55 -17.05 2.75 6.08
C GLU A 55 -17.36 2.84 7.58
N PHE A 56 -18.30 2.03 8.09
CA PHE A 56 -18.67 1.97 9.51
C PHE A 56 -17.79 1.01 10.33
N ALA A 57 -16.79 0.36 9.72
CA ALA A 57 -16.04 -0.75 10.31
C ALA A 57 -15.12 -0.40 11.51
N GLY A 58 -15.20 0.79 12.11
CA GLY A 58 -14.34 1.05 13.27
C GLY A 58 -14.34 2.42 13.95
N GLY A 59 -15.30 3.32 13.74
CA GLY A 59 -15.45 4.54 14.56
C GLY A 59 -14.24 5.49 14.64
N PHE A 60 -13.20 5.26 13.82
CA PHE A 60 -11.96 6.01 13.74
C PHE A 60 -11.94 6.78 12.41
N ASP A 61 -11.13 7.83 12.30
CA ASP A 61 -10.83 8.42 11.00
C ASP A 61 -9.90 7.47 10.20
N ILE A 62 -10.49 6.36 9.75
CA ILE A 62 -9.85 5.28 8.98
C ILE A 62 -9.22 5.82 7.68
N LYS A 63 -9.60 7.04 7.24
CA LYS A 63 -9.17 7.63 5.98
C LYS A 63 -7.89 8.45 6.08
N ALA A 64 -7.46 8.90 7.26
CA ALA A 64 -6.35 9.84 7.37
C ALA A 64 -4.96 9.16 7.35
N HIS A 65 -4.69 8.19 8.23
CA HIS A 65 -3.34 7.63 8.40
C HIS A 65 -3.34 6.11 8.71
N PRO A 66 -3.70 5.26 7.73
CA PRO A 66 -3.90 3.84 7.97
C PRO A 66 -2.62 3.01 8.12
N TYR A 67 -1.49 3.55 7.69
CA TYR A 67 -0.19 2.88 7.74
C TYR A 67 0.64 3.38 8.92
N PHE A 68 1.51 2.52 9.45
CA PHE A 68 2.47 2.91 10.48
C PHE A 68 3.84 2.26 10.26
N CYS A 69 4.89 2.92 10.75
CA CYS A 69 6.24 2.37 10.76
C CYS A 69 6.37 1.33 11.89
N PRO A 70 6.86 0.10 11.63
CA PRO A 70 7.00 -0.92 12.67
C PRO A 70 8.05 -0.62 13.76
N THR A 71 8.82 0.46 13.62
CA THR A 71 9.95 0.78 14.53
C THR A 71 9.75 2.06 15.31
N CYS A 72 9.16 3.09 14.71
CA CYS A 72 8.95 4.39 15.38
C CYS A 72 7.48 4.80 15.47
N ASP A 73 6.54 3.91 15.08
CA ASP A 73 5.09 4.08 15.15
C ASP A 73 4.51 5.32 14.44
N THR A 74 5.33 6.08 13.71
CA THR A 74 4.87 7.21 12.88
C THR A 74 3.86 6.71 11.86
N THR A 75 2.75 7.43 11.72
CA THR A 75 1.64 7.03 10.85
C THR A 75 1.65 7.78 9.51
N PHE A 76 1.12 7.14 8.47
CA PHE A 76 1.19 7.64 7.11
C PHE A 76 -0.13 7.43 6.36
N PRO A 77 -0.54 8.40 5.50
CA PRO A 77 -1.75 8.30 4.70
C PRO A 77 -1.62 7.32 3.53
N LYS A 78 -0.39 7.08 3.07
CA LYS A 78 -0.10 6.37 1.81
C LYS A 78 1.06 5.40 1.99
N LEU A 79 1.10 4.37 1.16
CA LEU A 79 2.23 3.43 1.10
C LEU A 79 3.48 4.16 0.62
N SER A 80 3.35 5.06 -0.35
CA SER A 80 4.48 5.89 -0.81
C SER A 80 5.15 6.65 0.33
N SER A 81 4.37 7.31 1.19
CA SER A 81 4.89 8.05 2.35
C SER A 81 5.58 7.13 3.36
N LEU A 82 5.01 5.96 3.67
CA LEU A 82 5.68 4.96 4.50
C LEU A 82 7.01 4.50 3.87
N PHE A 83 7.02 4.22 2.57
CA PHE A 83 8.24 3.76 1.89
C PHE A 83 9.33 4.84 1.82
N GLN A 84 8.96 6.09 1.57
CA GLN A 84 9.89 7.22 1.63
C GLN A 84 10.49 7.37 3.03
N HIS A 85 9.67 7.24 4.06
CA HIS A 85 10.13 7.29 5.45
C HIS A 85 11.20 6.22 5.74
N VAL A 86 10.95 4.94 5.40
CA VAL A 86 11.91 3.83 5.64
C VAL A 86 13.12 3.82 4.69
N GLU A 87 13.06 4.59 3.60
CA GLU A 87 14.19 4.83 2.70
C GLU A 87 15.05 6.02 3.14
N SER A 88 14.53 6.87 4.04
CA SER A 88 15.23 8.02 4.62
C SER A 88 15.99 7.64 5.90
N PRO A 89 16.91 8.50 6.39
CA PRO A 89 17.55 8.32 7.70
C PRO A 89 16.65 8.70 8.89
N ALA A 90 15.35 8.93 8.68
CA ALA A 90 14.44 9.41 9.74
C ALA A 90 14.14 8.38 10.85
N CYS A 91 14.39 7.08 10.61
CA CYS A 91 14.29 6.06 11.64
C CYS A 91 15.20 4.84 11.34
N ASP A 92 15.20 3.87 12.26
CA ASP A 92 16.00 2.65 12.13
C ASP A 92 15.39 1.57 11.24
N GLN A 93 14.09 1.68 10.89
CA GLN A 93 13.45 0.74 9.97
C GLN A 93 14.05 0.86 8.57
N ARG A 94 14.53 -0.28 8.03
CA ARG A 94 15.05 -0.34 6.66
C ARG A 94 14.08 -1.01 5.70
N LEU A 95 14.15 -0.62 4.42
CA LEU A 95 13.28 -1.13 3.35
C LEU A 95 13.31 -2.67 3.20
N ASN A 96 14.45 -3.31 3.50
CA ASN A 96 14.62 -4.76 3.39
C ASN A 96 14.59 -5.48 4.75
N GLN A 97 14.02 -4.87 5.78
CA GLN A 97 13.90 -5.44 7.12
C GLN A 97 12.44 -5.76 7.51
N GLY A 98 12.25 -6.86 8.24
CA GLY A 98 10.98 -7.18 8.92
C GLY A 98 9.74 -7.17 8.04
N GLY A 99 8.64 -6.61 8.57
CA GLY A 99 7.35 -6.53 7.89
C GLY A 99 7.39 -5.72 6.59
N ILE A 100 8.18 -4.65 6.55
CA ILE A 100 8.37 -3.79 5.36
C ILE A 100 8.99 -4.58 4.20
N ALA A 101 10.00 -5.41 4.48
CA ALA A 101 10.61 -6.27 3.46
C ALA A 101 9.59 -7.24 2.84
N LYS A 102 8.73 -7.81 3.69
CA LYS A 102 7.70 -8.76 3.25
C LYS A 102 6.62 -8.05 2.45
N LEU A 103 6.18 -6.87 2.87
CA LEU A 103 5.25 -6.03 2.12
C LEU A 103 5.81 -5.67 0.73
N LYS A 104 7.03 -5.14 0.64
CA LYS A 104 7.69 -4.79 -0.63
C LYS A 104 7.76 -6.00 -1.59
N ARG A 105 8.17 -7.16 -1.09
CA ARG A 105 8.23 -8.40 -1.88
C ARG A 105 6.83 -8.83 -2.35
N PHE A 106 5.83 -8.71 -1.48
CA PHE A 106 4.45 -9.06 -1.78
C PHE A 106 3.88 -8.16 -2.89
N LEU A 107 4.02 -6.83 -2.76
CA LEU A 107 3.58 -5.87 -3.76
C LEU A 107 4.26 -6.10 -5.13
N LYS A 108 5.57 -6.36 -5.13
CA LYS A 108 6.31 -6.71 -6.36
C LYS A 108 5.77 -7.98 -7.02
N LYS A 109 5.32 -8.97 -6.24
CA LYS A 109 4.69 -10.19 -6.76
C LYS A 109 3.27 -9.94 -7.25
N ALA A 110 2.47 -9.19 -6.50
CA ALA A 110 1.10 -8.84 -6.86
C ALA A 110 1.04 -8.09 -8.21
N ALA A 111 1.96 -7.14 -8.42
CA ALA A 111 2.08 -6.39 -9.67
C ALA A 111 2.48 -7.26 -10.89
N ARG A 112 3.14 -8.41 -10.67
CA ARG A 112 3.57 -9.32 -11.76
C ARG A 112 2.53 -10.33 -12.18
N VAL A 113 1.69 -10.76 -11.24
CA VAL A 113 0.77 -11.89 -11.46
C VAL A 113 -0.57 -11.40 -12.02
N GLY A 114 -0.76 -10.09 -12.22
CA GLY A 114 -2.06 -9.54 -12.61
C GLY A 114 -3.14 -10.05 -11.66
N VAL A 115 -2.81 -10.17 -10.37
CA VAL A 115 -3.75 -10.69 -9.38
C VAL A 115 -4.95 -9.78 -9.44
N ARG A 116 -6.07 -10.34 -9.92
CA ARG A 116 -7.38 -9.72 -9.82
C ARG A 116 -7.67 -9.62 -8.33
N LEU A 117 -7.32 -8.48 -7.74
CA LEU A 117 -7.56 -8.20 -6.34
C LEU A 117 -9.07 -8.27 -6.13
N PRO A 118 -9.55 -8.90 -5.04
CA PRO A 118 -10.98 -9.03 -4.80
C PRO A 118 -11.61 -7.63 -4.78
N GLY A 119 -12.40 -7.33 -5.81
CA GLY A 119 -13.03 -6.03 -6.02
C GLY A 119 -12.67 -5.25 -7.30
N SER A 120 -11.90 -5.83 -8.24
CA SER A 120 -11.68 -5.21 -9.56
C SER A 120 -13.03 -4.88 -10.23
N ARG A 121 -13.34 -3.59 -10.35
CA ARG A 121 -14.55 -3.12 -11.02
C ARG A 121 -14.55 -3.62 -12.46
N MET A 122 -15.70 -4.16 -12.89
CA MET A 122 -16.03 -4.37 -14.29
C MET A 122 -15.79 -3.06 -15.08
N GLY A 123 -15.27 -3.21 -16.29
CA GLY A 123 -14.58 -2.17 -17.04
C GLY A 123 -15.33 -0.85 -17.25
N LYS A 124 -14.56 0.24 -17.25
CA LYS A 124 -14.95 1.43 -18.00
C LYS A 124 -14.54 1.20 -19.45
N ARG A 125 -15.49 0.76 -20.29
CA ARG A 125 -15.40 0.95 -21.73
C ARG A 125 -15.21 2.46 -21.96
N ARG A 126 -14.04 2.85 -22.47
CA ARG A 126 -13.84 4.18 -23.04
C ARG A 126 -14.77 4.30 -24.24
N ARG A 127 -15.62 5.34 -24.25
CA ARG A 127 -16.23 5.85 -25.48
C ARG A 127 -15.16 6.59 -26.27
#